data_AF-A0A918N351-F1
#
_entry.id   AF-A0A918N351-F1
#
_cell.length_a   1.000
_cell.length_b   1.000
_cell.length_c   1.000
_cell.angle_alpha   90.00
_cell.angle_beta   90.00
_cell.angle_gamma   90.00
#
_symmetry.space_group_name_H-M   'P 1'
#
loop_
_entity.id
_entity.type
_entity.pdbx_description
1 polymer ?
#
loop_
_entity_poly.entity_id
_entity_poly.type
_entity_poly.pdbx_seq_one_letter_code
_entity_poly.pdbx_strand_id
1 'polypeptide(L)'
;MYSYKKDDMFIDLKEVCKRIKCNDIRTAIKWCKKSGIPIIRKGRHKITYRFLVDVESDKEIVKFFKSKYPESWRKMYQLYLNNDTIEYLLETQEKNITDTVSKIN
;
A
#
# COMPACT_ATOMS: atom_id res chain seq x y z
N MET A 1 -3.97 -16.25 -24.03
CA MET A 1 -2.67 -15.55 -24.08
C MET A 1 -2.92 -14.11 -23.62
N TYR A 2 -2.70 -13.80 -22.33
CA TYR A 2 -3.04 -12.49 -21.78
C TYR A 2 -2.09 -11.43 -22.34
N SER A 3 -2.60 -10.58 -23.22
CA SER A 3 -1.95 -9.34 -23.62
C SER A 3 -1.89 -8.43 -22.40
N TYR A 4 -0.77 -8.45 -21.67
CA TYR A 4 -0.47 -7.42 -20.68
C TYR A 4 -0.35 -6.10 -21.44
N LYS A 5 -1.40 -5.27 -21.41
CA LYS A 5 -1.33 -3.90 -21.93
C LYS A 5 -0.22 -3.18 -21.17
N LYS A 6 0.84 -2.82 -21.90
CA LYS A 6 2.02 -2.10 -21.39
C LYS A 6 1.65 -0.78 -20.68
N ASP A 7 0.45 -0.27 -20.93
CA ASP A 7 -0.12 0.96 -20.37
C ASP A 7 -0.42 0.87 -18.87
N ASP A 8 -0.60 -0.33 -18.29
CA ASP A 8 -0.87 -0.45 -16.84
C ASP A 8 0.39 -0.32 -15.96
N MET A 9 1.59 -0.46 -16.56
CA MET A 9 2.85 -0.40 -15.81
C MET A 9 3.26 1.03 -15.45
N PHE A 10 2.80 2.02 -16.22
CA PHE A 10 3.17 3.42 -16.02
C PHE A 10 1.96 4.25 -15.62
N ILE A 11 2.18 5.19 -14.71
CA ILE A 11 1.19 6.20 -14.34
C ILE A 11 1.78 7.59 -14.48
N ASP A 12 0.96 8.57 -14.82
CA ASP A 12 1.38 9.97 -14.85
C ASP A 12 1.36 10.59 -13.44
N LEU A 13 1.96 11.77 -13.30
CA LEU A 13 2.01 12.45 -12.01
C LEU A 13 0.64 12.90 -11.47
N LYS A 14 -0.39 13.03 -12.32
CA LYS A 14 -1.75 13.34 -11.85
C LYS A 14 -2.37 12.12 -11.17
N GLU A 15 -2.10 10.93 -11.70
CA GLU A 15 -2.54 9.69 -11.08
C GLU A 15 -1.76 9.39 -9.79
N VAL A 16 -0.45 9.71 -9.75
CA VAL A 16 0.32 9.68 -8.49
C VAL A 16 -0.34 10.59 -7.44
N CYS A 17 -0.72 11.82 -7.81
CA CYS A 17 -1.41 12.74 -6.91
C CYS A 17 -2.67 12.12 -6.28
N LYS A 18 -3.51 11.44 -7.08
CA LYS A 18 -4.72 10.77 -6.56
C LYS A 18 -4.36 9.66 -5.56
N ARG A 19 -3.38 8.83 -5.88
CA ARG A 19 -2.95 7.71 -5.03
C ARG A 19 -2.40 8.17 -3.69
N ILE A 20 -1.56 9.19 -3.68
CA ILE A 20 -1.01 9.76 -2.44
C ILE A 20 -1.89 10.85 -1.80
N LYS A 21 -3.12 11.04 -2.33
CA LYS A 21 -4.11 12.02 -1.86
C LYS A 21 -3.56 13.45 -1.74
N CYS A 22 -2.82 13.91 -2.74
CA CYS A 22 -2.35 15.30 -2.83
C CYS A 22 -2.89 16.01 -4.08
N ASN A 23 -3.02 17.34 -4.03
CA ASN A 23 -3.60 18.11 -5.14
C ASN A 23 -2.57 18.76 -6.07
N ASP A 24 -1.28 18.78 -5.69
CA ASP A 24 -0.21 19.46 -6.43
C ASP A 24 0.81 18.47 -7.00
N ILE A 25 1.05 18.56 -8.31
CA ILE A 25 2.07 17.79 -9.03
C ILE A 25 3.47 18.02 -8.44
N ARG A 26 3.78 19.23 -7.95
CA ARG A 26 5.08 19.49 -7.32
C ARG A 26 5.26 18.68 -6.04
N THR A 27 4.19 18.48 -5.27
CA THR A 27 4.17 17.62 -4.10
C THR A 27 4.40 16.16 -4.49
N ALA A 28 3.73 15.67 -5.53
CA ALA A 28 3.97 14.33 -6.06
C ALA A 28 5.43 14.12 -6.52
N ILE A 29 6.04 15.11 -7.19
CA ILE A 29 7.46 15.04 -7.60
C ILE A 29 8.38 14.96 -6.38
N LYS A 30 8.15 15.78 -5.35
CA LYS A 30 8.94 15.74 -4.10
C LYS A 30 8.80 14.39 -3.41
N TRP A 31 7.58 13.85 -3.36
CA TRP A 31 7.30 12.55 -2.77
C TRP A 31 8.03 11.43 -3.52
N CYS A 32 7.92 11.34 -4.84
CA CYS A 32 8.64 10.34 -5.63
C CYS A 32 10.16 10.42 -5.41
N LYS A 33 10.74 11.63 -5.38
CA LYS A 33 12.17 11.82 -5.12
C LYS A 33 12.56 11.33 -3.72
N LYS A 34 11.78 11.69 -2.69
CA LYS A 34 12.02 11.25 -1.30
C LYS A 34 11.96 9.73 -1.15
N SER A 35 11.06 9.09 -1.91
CA SER A 35 10.86 7.64 -1.90
C SER A 35 11.75 6.89 -2.90
N GLY A 36 12.67 7.56 -3.61
CA GLY A 36 13.56 6.91 -4.59
C GLY A 36 12.85 6.39 -5.85
N ILE A 37 11.63 6.86 -6.12
CA ILE A 37 10.83 6.44 -7.27
C ILE A 37 11.26 7.27 -8.50
N PRO A 38 11.70 6.62 -9.60
CA PRO A 38 12.20 7.32 -10.78
C PRO A 38 11.05 7.99 -11.55
N ILE A 39 11.26 9.23 -11.97
CA ILE A 39 10.34 9.95 -12.87
C ILE A 39 10.95 9.96 -14.27
N ILE A 40 10.25 9.36 -15.22
CA ILE A 40 10.66 9.27 -16.62
C ILE A 40 9.94 10.36 -17.40
N ARG A 41 10.69 11.09 -18.24
CA ARG A 41 10.11 12.04 -19.19
C ARG A 41 9.86 11.34 -20.52
N LYS A 42 8.60 11.33 -20.97
CA LYS A 42 8.20 10.82 -22.29
C LYS A 42 7.50 11.94 -23.06
N GLY A 43 8.28 12.65 -23.88
CA GLY A 43 7.83 13.87 -24.56
C GLY A 43 7.47 14.99 -23.57
N ARG A 44 6.21 15.42 -23.60
CA ARG A 44 5.65 16.44 -22.69
C ARG A 44 5.15 15.86 -21.37
N HIS A 45 5.06 14.53 -21.25
CA HIS A 45 4.53 13.86 -20.07
C HIS A 45 5.65 13.42 -19.14
N LYS A 46 5.35 13.45 -17.84
CA LYS A 46 6.17 12.84 -16.79
C LYS A 46 5.39 11.66 -16.24
N ILE A 47 6.00 10.49 -16.30
CA ILE A 47 5.43 9.21 -15.87
C ILE A 47 6.35 8.53 -14.87
N THR A 48 5.80 7.59 -14.11
CA THR A 48 6.53 6.72 -13.20
C THR A 48 5.95 5.31 -13.25
N TYR A 49 6.58 4.37 -12.56
CA TYR A 49 6.11 2.99 -12.44
C TYR A 49 5.00 2.88 -11.39
N ARG A 50 3.83 2.39 -11.81
CA ARG A 50 2.67 2.16 -10.94
C ARG A 50 3.02 1.29 -9.74
N PHE A 51 3.70 0.18 -10.00
CA PHE A 51 4.11 -0.79 -8.98
C PHE A 51 4.91 -0.14 -7.84
N LEU A 52 5.88 0.72 -8.16
CA LEU A 52 6.71 1.37 -7.13
C LEU A 52 5.91 2.36 -6.28
N VAL A 53 4.95 3.07 -6.91
CA VAL A 53 4.07 3.98 -6.19
C VAL A 53 3.14 3.23 -5.25
N ASP A 54 2.61 2.09 -5.69
CA ASP A 54 1.71 1.26 -4.90
C ASP A 54 2.47 0.65 -3.71
N VAL A 55 3.63 0.04 -3.96
CA VAL A 55 4.50 -0.54 -2.90
C VAL A 55 4.88 0.48 -1.84
N GLU A 56 5.28 1.69 -2.25
CA GLU A 56 5.68 2.72 -1.29
C GLU A 56 4.48 3.27 -0.52
N SER A 57 3.30 3.33 -1.14
CA SER A 57 2.05 3.75 -0.47
C SER A 57 1.62 2.75 0.60
N ASP A 58 1.76 1.45 0.32
CA ASP A 58 1.34 0.37 1.23
C ASP A 58 2.36 0.07 2.35
N LYS A 59 3.56 0.65 2.28
CA LYS A 59 4.67 0.34 3.17
C LYS A 59 4.37 0.57 4.65
N GLU A 60 3.73 1.70 4.97
CA GLU A 60 3.43 2.04 6.38
C GLU A 60 2.34 1.12 6.96
N ILE A 61 1.32 0.77 6.18
CA ILE A 61 0.28 -0.15 6.65
C ILE A 61 0.80 -1.58 6.79
N VAL A 62 1.67 -2.03 5.88
CA VAL A 62 2.36 -3.33 6.01
C VAL A 62 3.26 -3.34 7.24
N LYS A 63 4.00 -2.26 7.51
CA LYS A 63 4.84 -2.13 8.71
C LYS A 63 3.99 -2.19 9.98
N PHE A 64 2.86 -1.50 10.01
CA PHE A 64 1.91 -1.57 11.12
C PHE A 64 1.42 -3.00 11.36
N PHE A 65 0.97 -3.72 10.32
CA PHE A 65 0.51 -5.10 10.47
C PHE A 65 1.61 -6.07 10.90
N LYS A 66 2.83 -5.92 10.36
CA LYS A 66 3.98 -6.73 10.81
C LYS A 66 4.31 -6.51 12.28
N SER A 67 4.18 -5.27 12.76
CA SER A 67 4.44 -4.93 14.15
C SER A 67 3.35 -5.44 15.09
N LYS A 68 2.08 -5.37 14.68
CA LYS A 68 0.95 -5.68 15.56
C LYS A 68 0.50 -7.14 15.49
N TYR A 69 0.65 -7.76 14.32
CA TYR A 69 0.16 -9.11 14.02
C TYR A 69 1.23 -9.91 13.26
N PRO A 70 2.42 -10.16 13.83
CA PRO A 70 3.57 -10.73 13.11
C PRO A 70 3.29 -12.09 12.44
N GLU A 71 2.43 -12.92 13.03
CA GLU A 71 2.07 -14.24 12.46
C GLU A 71 0.98 -14.15 11.38
N SER A 72 0.14 -13.11 11.38
CA SER A 72 -1.00 -12.98 10.46
C SER A 72 -1.02 -11.67 9.67
N TRP A 73 0.09 -10.93 9.60
CA TRP A 73 0.14 -9.62 8.96
C TRP A 73 -0.30 -9.66 7.50
N ARG A 74 -0.07 -10.79 6.80
CA ARG A 74 -0.55 -11.02 5.44
C ARG A 74 -2.08 -11.11 5.37
N LYS A 75 -2.71 -11.85 6.30
CA LYS A 75 -4.18 -11.91 6.41
C LYS A 75 -4.73 -10.51 6.69
N MET A 76 -4.16 -9.80 7.66
CA MET A 76 -4.58 -8.43 7.99
C MET A 76 -4.46 -7.48 6.81
N TYR A 77 -3.38 -7.60 6.04
CA TYR A 77 -3.19 -6.83 4.82
C TYR A 77 -4.22 -7.17 3.72
N GLN A 78 -4.57 -8.44 3.55
CA GLN A 78 -5.63 -8.85 2.62
C GLN A 78 -6.99 -8.29 3.02
N LEU A 79 -7.34 -8.34 4.30
CA LEU A 79 -8.58 -7.76 4.83
C LEU A 79 -8.63 -6.24 4.58
N TYR A 80 -7.51 -5.56 4.80
CA TYR A 80 -7.37 -4.13 4.46
C TYR A 80 -7.62 -3.86 2.96
N LEU A 81 -6.99 -4.64 2.06
CA LEU A 81 -7.19 -4.49 0.61
C LEU A 81 -8.64 -4.75 0.19
N ASN A 82 -9.30 -5.71 0.84
CA ASN A 82 -10.71 -6.03 0.58
C ASN A 82 -11.68 -5.06 1.25
N ASN A 83 -11.18 -4.13 2.09
CA ASN A 83 -11.97 -3.27 2.96
C ASN A 83 -12.97 -4.07 3.84
N ASP A 84 -12.56 -5.26 4.28
CA ASP A 84 -13.37 -6.16 5.10
C ASP A 84 -13.14 -5.87 6.59
N THR A 85 -13.91 -4.90 7.10
CA THR A 85 -13.78 -4.44 8.47
C THR A 85 -14.37 -5.40 9.50
N ILE A 86 -15.33 -6.24 9.10
CA ILE A 86 -15.99 -7.21 9.98
C ILE A 86 -15.03 -8.35 10.30
N GLU A 87 -14.46 -8.98 9.28
CA GLU A 87 -13.49 -10.08 9.47
C GLU A 87 -12.23 -9.57 10.18
N TYR A 88 -11.81 -8.32 9.91
CA TYR A 88 -10.71 -7.71 10.66
C TYR A 88 -11.03 -7.57 12.16
N LEU A 89 -12.26 -7.21 12.51
CA LEU A 89 -12.68 -7.12 13.91
C LEU A 89 -12.69 -8.50 14.59
N LEU A 90 -13.22 -9.52 13.92
CA LEU A 90 -13.25 -10.90 14.45
C LEU A 90 -11.84 -11.45 14.69
N GLU A 91 -10.96 -11.37 13.68
CA GLU A 91 -9.58 -11.84 13.76
C GLU A 91 -8.77 -11.14 14.87
N THR A 92 -9.08 -9.86 15.15
CA THR A 92 -8.38 -9.10 16.20
C THR A 92 -8.94 -9.35 17.60
N GLN A 93 -10.21 -9.74 17.76
CA GLN A 93 -10.79 -10.08 19.05
C GLN A 93 -10.39 -11.48 19.53
N GLU A 94 -10.35 -12.47 18.63
CA GLU A 94 -9.96 -13.84 18.97
C GLU A 94 -8.52 -13.95 19.49
N LYS A 95 -7.62 -13.11 18.99
CA LYS A 95 -6.21 -13.06 19.44
C LYS A 95 -6.05 -12.49 20.86
N ASN A 96 -6.86 -11.51 21.24
CA ASN A 96 -6.80 -10.96 22.59
C ASN A 96 -7.25 -11.98 23.66
N ILE A 97 -8.16 -12.89 23.30
CA ILE A 97 -8.66 -13.95 24.18
C ILE A 97 -7.59 -15.04 24.35
N THR A 98 -6.92 -15.44 23.28
CA THR A 98 -5.84 -16.46 23.33
C THR A 98 -4.59 -15.96 24.05
N ASP A 99 -4.22 -14.68 23.87
CA ASP A 99 -3.10 -14.07 24.59
C ASP A 99 -3.35 -13.86 26.09
N THR A 100 -4.62 -13.72 26.51
CA THR A 100 -4.99 -13.63 27.94
C THR A 100 -5.02 -14.99 28.61
N VAL A 101 -5.57 -16.02 27.95
CA VAL A 101 -5.59 -17.40 28.48
C VAL A 101 -4.17 -17.97 28.63
N SER A 102 -3.24 -17.62 27.72
CA SER A 102 -1.85 -18.09 27.76
C SER A 102 -0.99 -17.43 28.86
N LYS A 103 -1.46 -16.35 29.49
CA LYS A 103 -0.78 -15.66 30.60
C LYS A 103 -1.27 -16.09 31.99
N ILE A 104 -2.32 -16.91 32.04
CA ILE A 104 -2.97 -17.36 33.28
C ILE A 104 -2.52 -18.80 33.67
N ASN A 105 -1.80 -19.49 32.79
CA ASN A 105 -1.10 -20.75 33.06
C ASN A 105 0.41 -20.53 33.15
#